data_AF-A0AA35W860-F1
#
_entry.id   AF-A0AA35W860-F1
#
_cell.length_a   1.000
_cell.length_b   1.000
_cell.length_c   1.000
_cell.angle_alpha   90.00
_cell.angle_beta   90.00
_cell.angle_gamma   90.00
#
_symmetry.space_group_name_H-M   'P 1'
#
loop_
_entity.id
_entity.type
_entity.pdbx_description
1 polymer ?
#
loop_
_entity_poly.entity_id
_entity_poly.type
_entity_poly.pdbx_seq_one_letter_code
_entity_poly.pdbx_strand_id
1 'polypeptide(L)'
;MTYDSAVVGAREASERLQGTHIEVIDTESATGSGLMVIEALRLSAQGHTSDEIVRRTQELVPRVKVIATLDTLYYLQKGGRVPVLAHLGTSLLQVKPIFEMYRGEVSTIAKVRTAKRAKSKLVDLLREDVGEGRLHAAVLQGNVPDEAKELEERIASEFDCAELYVGTFSPVIGAHTGPGLLGVSYWSESETV
;
A
#
# COMPACT_ATOMS: atom_id res chain seq x y z
N MET A 1 9.96 4.66 14.41
CA MET A 1 9.39 5.83 15.12
C MET A 1 7.92 5.63 15.45
N THR A 2 6.98 5.63 14.49
CA THR A 2 5.55 5.45 14.82
C THR A 2 5.25 4.12 15.51
N TYR A 3 5.80 3.01 14.99
CA TYR A 3 5.69 1.69 15.61
C TYR A 3 6.26 1.67 17.02
N ASP A 4 7.51 2.11 17.22
CA ASP A 4 8.14 2.15 18.54
C ASP A 4 7.34 2.98 19.55
N SER A 5 6.80 4.13 19.12
CA SER A 5 5.92 4.95 19.96
C SER A 5 4.62 4.22 20.33
N ALA A 6 4.03 3.46 19.40
CA ALA A 6 2.85 2.65 19.68
C ALA A 6 3.15 1.51 20.67
N VAL A 7 4.32 0.85 20.55
CA VAL A 7 4.77 -0.18 21.50
C VAL A 7 4.94 0.40 22.90
N VAL A 8 5.56 1.57 23.03
CA VAL A 8 5.67 2.28 24.32
C VAL A 8 4.29 2.59 24.89
N GLY A 9 3.39 3.15 24.08
CA GLY A 9 2.03 3.48 24.50
C GLY A 9 1.21 2.25 24.93
N ALA A 10 1.33 1.13 24.21
CA ALA A 10 0.68 -0.14 24.56
C ALA A 10 1.16 -0.68 25.91
N ARG A 11 2.47 -0.59 26.17
CA ARG A 11 3.06 -0.97 27.47
C ARG A 11 2.51 -0.11 28.60
N GLU A 12 2.53 1.22 28.46
CA GLU A 12 1.99 2.14 29.48
C GLU A 12 0.49 1.92 29.73
N ALA A 13 -0.28 1.64 28.67
CA ALA A 13 -1.70 1.34 28.79
C ALA A 13 -1.94 0.01 29.53
N SER A 14 -1.14 -1.01 29.26
CA SER A 14 -1.25 -2.33 29.92
C SER A 14 -0.99 -2.27 31.43
N GLU A 15 -0.09 -1.38 31.88
CA GLU A 15 0.16 -1.14 33.31
C GLU A 15 -1.04 -0.48 34.01
N ARG A 16 -1.84 0.31 33.28
CA ARG A 16 -2.98 1.08 33.81
C ARG A 16 -4.32 0.37 33.65
N LEU A 17 -4.47 -0.46 32.62
CA LEU A 17 -5.71 -1.12 32.22
C LEU A 17 -5.59 -2.63 32.42
N GLN A 18 -5.63 -3.05 33.69
CA GLN A 18 -5.54 -4.46 34.04
C GLN A 18 -6.59 -5.31 33.30
N GLY A 19 -6.16 -6.44 32.73
CA GLY A 19 -7.02 -7.35 31.97
C GLY A 19 -7.29 -6.94 30.52
N THR A 20 -6.69 -5.85 30.03
CA THR A 20 -6.78 -5.46 28.61
C THR A 20 -5.64 -6.10 27.81
N HIS A 21 -5.97 -6.82 26.74
CA HIS A 21 -5.00 -7.35 25.79
C HIS A 21 -4.72 -6.31 24.70
N ILE A 22 -3.46 -5.95 24.49
CA ILE A 22 -3.05 -4.97 23.48
C ILE A 22 -1.91 -5.55 22.67
N GLU A 23 -2.14 -5.70 21.37
CA GLU A 23 -1.14 -6.18 20.41
C GLU A 23 -0.81 -5.07 19.43
N VAL A 24 0.48 -4.86 19.17
CA VAL A 24 0.99 -3.86 18.22
C VAL A 24 1.66 -4.59 17.08
N ILE A 25 1.10 -4.46 15.88
CA ILE A 25 1.60 -5.12 14.68
C ILE A 25 2.32 -4.08 13.82
N ASP A 26 3.60 -4.32 13.53
CA ASP A 26 4.28 -3.61 12.45
C ASP A 26 3.78 -4.18 11.11
N THR A 27 3.06 -3.35 10.36
CA THR A 27 2.49 -3.77 9.07
C THR A 27 3.53 -3.81 7.95
N GLU A 28 4.74 -3.26 8.17
CA GLU A 28 5.78 -3.13 7.14
C GLU A 28 5.27 -2.51 5.83
N SER A 29 4.21 -1.72 5.92
CA SER A 29 3.50 -1.12 4.81
C SER A 29 3.06 0.29 5.18
N ALA A 30 2.73 1.08 4.17
CA ALA A 30 2.09 2.37 4.35
C ALA A 30 0.58 2.17 4.23
N THR A 31 0.04 2.35 3.03
CA THR A 31 -1.40 2.30 2.80
C THR A 31 -1.97 0.88 2.74
N GLY A 32 -1.13 -0.14 2.55
CA GLY A 32 -1.53 -1.54 2.60
C GLY A 32 -2.07 -1.98 3.97
N SER A 33 -1.69 -1.29 5.04
CA SER A 33 -2.25 -1.49 6.38
C SER A 33 -3.79 -1.39 6.40
N GLY A 34 -4.40 -0.59 5.53
CA GLY A 34 -5.85 -0.48 5.43
C GLY A 34 -6.53 -1.81 5.07
N LEU A 35 -5.95 -2.58 4.15
CA LEU A 35 -6.48 -3.91 3.76
C LEU A 35 -6.32 -4.93 4.90
N MET A 36 -5.23 -4.86 5.65
CA MET A 36 -5.01 -5.70 6.84
C MET A 36 -6.04 -5.40 7.94
N VAL A 37 -6.35 -4.12 8.17
CA VAL A 37 -7.38 -3.70 9.12
C VAL A 37 -8.76 -4.19 8.68
N ILE A 38 -9.07 -4.12 7.38
CA ILE A 38 -10.36 -4.62 6.85
C ILE A 38 -10.50 -6.13 7.07
N GLU A 39 -9.45 -6.93 6.85
CA GLU A 39 -9.46 -8.36 7.17
C GLU A 39 -9.63 -8.60 8.67
N ALA A 40 -8.90 -7.86 9.52
CA ALA A 40 -9.02 -8.00 10.97
C ALA A 40 -10.44 -7.69 11.47
N LEU A 41 -11.08 -6.65 10.92
CA LEU A 41 -12.47 -6.32 11.20
C LEU A 41 -13.44 -7.41 10.72
N ARG A 42 -13.18 -8.00 9.55
CA ARG A 42 -13.98 -9.11 9.01
C ARG A 42 -13.95 -10.32 9.93
N LEU A 43 -12.77 -10.73 10.39
CA LEU A 43 -12.61 -11.84 11.33
C LEU A 43 -13.25 -11.55 12.70
N SER A 44 -13.10 -10.32 13.19
CA SER A 44 -13.76 -9.86 14.41
C SER A 44 -15.28 -9.97 14.32
N ALA A 45 -15.87 -9.53 13.20
CA ALA A 45 -17.30 -9.65 12.95
C ALA A 45 -17.80 -11.12 12.84
N GLN A 46 -16.90 -12.05 12.51
CA GLN A 46 -17.16 -13.50 12.46
C GLN A 46 -16.98 -14.18 13.83
N GLY A 47 -16.57 -13.45 14.87
CA GLY A 47 -16.41 -13.98 16.22
C GLY A 47 -15.06 -14.67 16.48
N HIS A 48 -14.06 -14.46 15.62
CA HIS A 48 -12.70 -14.93 15.87
C HIS A 48 -12.08 -14.27 17.10
N THR A 49 -11.18 -14.99 17.76
CA THR A 49 -10.44 -14.52 18.93
C THR A 49 -9.38 -13.49 18.56
N SER A 50 -8.93 -12.70 19.54
CA SER A 50 -7.83 -11.73 19.35
C SER A 50 -6.58 -12.39 18.77
N ASP A 51 -6.22 -13.59 19.25
CA ASP A 51 -5.00 -14.30 18.83
C ASP A 51 -5.11 -14.77 17.38
N GLU A 52 -6.28 -15.24 16.95
CA GLU A 52 -6.53 -15.64 15.56
C GLU A 52 -6.47 -14.44 14.61
N ILE A 53 -7.04 -13.30 15.02
CA ILE A 53 -7.00 -12.07 14.25
C ILE A 53 -5.57 -11.57 14.11
N VAL A 54 -4.79 -11.57 15.19
CA VAL A 54 -3.37 -11.16 15.19
C VAL A 54 -2.57 -12.07 14.27
N ARG A 55 -2.71 -13.39 14.42
CA ARG A 55 -2.04 -14.38 13.55
C ARG A 55 -2.36 -14.13 12.08
N ARG A 56 -3.65 -14.00 11.72
CA ARG A 56 -4.04 -13.74 10.33
C ARG A 56 -3.47 -12.42 9.81
N THR A 57 -3.50 -11.37 10.63
CA THR A 57 -2.96 -10.06 10.25
C THR A 57 -1.46 -10.15 9.97
N GLN A 58 -0.71 -10.87 10.82
CA GLN A 58 0.72 -11.14 10.62
C GLN A 58 1.01 -11.97 9.36
N GLU A 59 0.16 -12.95 9.02
CA GLU A 59 0.25 -13.71 7.76
C GLU A 59 0.04 -12.82 6.52
N LEU A 60 -0.75 -11.74 6.63
CA LEU A 60 -0.97 -10.79 5.55
C LEU A 60 0.17 -9.78 5.37
N VAL A 61 0.93 -9.47 6.42
CA VAL A 61 2.07 -8.53 6.35
C VAL A 61 3.01 -8.81 5.17
N PRO A 62 3.53 -10.03 4.96
CA PRO A 62 4.43 -10.32 3.85
C PRO A 62 3.71 -10.54 2.51
N ARG A 63 2.38 -10.38 2.44
CA ARG A 63 1.58 -10.58 1.22
C ARG A 63 1.07 -9.27 0.63
N VAL A 64 0.86 -8.27 1.47
CA VAL A 64 0.34 -6.97 1.03
C VAL A 64 1.45 -6.17 0.37
N LYS A 65 1.18 -5.68 -0.84
CA LYS A 65 2.06 -4.83 -1.61
C LYS A 65 1.39 -3.50 -1.92
N VAL A 66 2.21 -2.48 -2.16
CA VAL A 66 1.74 -1.20 -2.71
C VAL A 66 2.56 -0.87 -3.94
N ILE A 67 1.90 -0.72 -5.09
CA ILE A 67 2.53 -0.20 -6.31
C ILE A 67 1.99 1.19 -6.61
N ALA A 68 2.86 2.13 -6.95
CA ALA A 68 2.45 3.51 -7.18
C ALA A 68 3.30 4.22 -8.24
N THR A 69 2.71 5.21 -8.89
CA THR A 69 3.38 6.16 -9.78
C THR A 69 3.11 7.57 -9.31
N LEU A 70 4.01 8.48 -9.66
CA LEU A 70 3.85 9.91 -9.40
C LEU A 70 4.21 10.75 -10.61
N ASP A 71 3.70 11.98 -10.65
CA ASP A 71 3.86 12.84 -11.81
C ASP A 71 5.23 13.49 -11.92
N THR A 72 5.83 13.83 -10.77
CA THR A 72 7.10 14.56 -10.70
C THR A 72 7.91 14.20 -9.46
N LEU A 73 9.21 14.00 -9.64
CA LEU A 73 10.14 13.70 -8.54
C LEU A 73 10.49 14.92 -7.68
N TYR A 74 10.02 16.11 -8.08
CA TYR A 74 10.31 17.37 -7.40
C TYR A 74 10.05 17.30 -5.88
N TYR A 75 8.91 16.76 -5.47
CA TYR A 75 8.52 16.71 -4.05
C TYR A 75 9.36 15.71 -3.27
N LEU A 76 9.67 14.54 -3.84
CA LEU A 76 10.55 13.56 -3.21
C LEU A 76 11.96 14.12 -3.00
N GLN A 77 12.46 14.87 -3.98
CA GLN A 77 13.75 15.57 -3.88
C GLN A 77 13.73 16.62 -2.77
N LYS A 78 12.69 17.47 -2.73
CA LYS A 78 12.55 18.51 -1.72
C LYS A 78 12.33 17.95 -0.31
N GLY A 79 11.62 16.83 -0.20
CA GLY A 79 11.34 16.14 1.06
C GLY A 79 12.49 15.30 1.61
N GLY A 80 13.66 15.28 0.96
CA GLY A 80 14.84 14.55 1.43
C GLY A 80 14.75 13.02 1.28
N ARG A 81 13.75 12.50 0.55
CA ARG A 81 13.60 11.06 0.26
C ARG A 81 14.49 10.61 -0.91
N VAL A 82 15.73 11.07 -0.88
CA VAL A 82 16.78 10.81 -1.88
C VAL A 82 17.11 9.32 -2.05
N PRO A 83 17.08 8.45 -1.01
CA PRO A 83 17.31 7.03 -1.20
C PRO A 83 16.36 6.37 -2.22
N VAL A 84 15.08 6.77 -2.20
CA VAL A 84 14.08 6.31 -3.19
C VAL A 84 14.43 6.78 -4.61
N LEU A 85 15.12 7.91 -4.73
CA LEU A 85 15.56 8.49 -6.00
C LEU A 85 16.91 7.96 -6.49
N ALA A 86 17.70 7.33 -5.63
CA ALA A 86 19.05 6.85 -5.97
C ALA A 86 19.02 5.84 -7.12
N HIS A 87 17.96 5.03 -7.20
CA HIS A 87 17.74 4.05 -8.28
C HIS A 87 17.35 4.69 -9.63
N LEU A 88 17.06 6.00 -9.66
CA LEU A 88 16.55 6.67 -10.86
C LEU A 88 17.66 7.12 -11.82
N GLY A 89 18.90 7.30 -11.34
CA GLY A 89 20.03 7.74 -12.15
C GLY A 89 19.95 9.23 -12.52
N THR A 90 20.76 9.67 -13.50
CA THR A 90 20.92 11.09 -13.86
C THR A 90 19.85 11.64 -14.81
N SER A 91 19.05 10.77 -15.45
CA SER A 91 17.99 11.18 -16.38
C SER A 91 16.68 11.45 -15.63
N LEU A 92 16.65 12.57 -14.90
CA LEU A 92 15.48 13.01 -14.11
C LEU A 92 14.41 13.72 -14.96
N LEU A 93 14.73 14.09 -16.19
CA LEU A 93 13.79 14.79 -17.08
C LEU A 93 12.90 13.78 -17.82
N GLN A 94 11.59 13.87 -17.56
CA GLN A 94 10.50 13.22 -18.31
C GLN A 94 10.26 11.72 -18.08
N VAL A 95 10.71 11.16 -16.95
CA VAL A 95 10.33 9.80 -16.54
C VAL A 95 9.34 9.82 -15.38
N LYS A 96 8.33 8.97 -15.46
CA LYS A 96 7.41 8.63 -14.37
C LYS A 96 7.83 7.27 -13.81
N PRO A 97 8.42 7.23 -12.61
CA PRO A 97 8.80 5.97 -11.99
C PRO A 97 7.58 5.23 -11.43
N ILE A 98 7.67 3.90 -11.45
CA ILE A 98 6.78 3.01 -10.70
C ILE A 98 7.56 2.51 -9.49
N PHE A 99 6.99 2.74 -8.31
CA PHE A 99 7.52 2.26 -7.05
C PHE A 99 6.76 1.05 -6.58
N GLU A 100 7.46 0.20 -5.85
CA GLU A 100 6.88 -0.85 -5.02
C GLU A 100 7.27 -0.57 -3.56
N MET A 101 6.30 -0.71 -2.67
CA MET A 101 6.54 -0.89 -1.26
C MET A 101 6.20 -2.32 -0.87
N TYR A 102 7.19 -3.03 -0.35
CA TYR A 102 7.08 -4.42 0.06
C TYR A 102 8.03 -4.68 1.24
N ARG A 103 7.52 -5.28 2.31
CA ARG A 103 8.30 -5.60 3.54
C ARG A 103 9.11 -4.43 4.09
N GLY A 104 8.45 -3.27 4.20
CA GLY A 104 9.02 -2.04 4.76
C GLY A 104 9.96 -1.30 3.83
N GLU A 105 10.30 -1.86 2.67
CA GLU A 105 11.23 -1.27 1.72
C GLU A 105 10.50 -0.63 0.54
N VAL A 106 11.03 0.50 0.07
CA VAL A 106 10.53 1.18 -1.13
C VAL A 106 11.58 1.09 -2.22
N SER A 107 11.23 0.51 -3.35
CA SER A 107 12.10 0.37 -4.52
C SER A 107 11.46 0.97 -5.77
N THR A 108 12.29 1.35 -6.76
CA THR A 108 11.78 1.66 -8.11
C THR A 108 11.86 0.41 -8.96
N ILE A 109 10.71 -0.08 -9.42
CA ILE A 109 10.62 -1.33 -10.19
C ILE A 109 10.43 -1.09 -11.70
N ALA A 110 10.00 0.10 -12.11
CA ALA A 110 9.92 0.45 -13.53
C ALA A 110 10.05 1.96 -13.78
N LYS A 111 10.36 2.33 -15.02
CA LYS A 111 10.41 3.73 -15.49
C LYS A 111 9.67 3.83 -16.82
N VAL A 112 8.66 4.70 -16.88
CA VAL A 112 7.89 4.96 -18.10
C VAL A 112 7.88 6.46 -18.42
N ARG A 113 7.39 6.86 -19.60
CA ARG A 113 7.43 8.26 -20.06
C ARG A 113 6.10 9.00 -20.04
N THR A 114 4.98 8.30 -19.90
CA THR A 114 3.64 8.90 -20.01
C THR A 114 2.71 8.36 -18.93
N ALA A 115 1.71 9.15 -18.52
CA ALA A 115 0.72 8.73 -17.52
C ALA A 115 -0.05 7.47 -17.98
N LYS A 116 -0.43 7.40 -19.27
CA LYS A 116 -1.09 6.22 -19.85
C LYS A 116 -0.24 4.95 -19.72
N ARG A 117 1.06 5.04 -19.99
CA ARG A 117 1.99 3.90 -19.80
C ARG A 117 2.18 3.57 -18.32
N ALA A 118 2.13 4.55 -17.43
CA ALA A 118 2.24 4.31 -15.98
C ALA A 118 1.04 3.52 -15.46
N LYS A 119 -0.18 3.96 -15.77
CA LYS A 119 -1.42 3.22 -15.43
C LYS A 119 -1.42 1.81 -16.00
N SER A 120 -1.00 1.65 -17.26
CA SER A 120 -0.90 0.32 -17.86
C SER A 120 0.13 -0.55 -17.16
N LYS A 121 1.31 -0.01 -16.82
CA LYS A 121 2.32 -0.78 -16.11
C LYS A 121 1.89 -1.16 -14.69
N LEU A 122 1.12 -0.33 -13.98
CA LEU A 122 0.52 -0.71 -12.69
C LEU A 122 -0.39 -1.94 -12.84
N VAL A 123 -1.28 -1.93 -13.83
CA VAL A 123 -2.16 -3.07 -14.10
C VAL A 123 -1.39 -4.31 -14.52
N ASP A 124 -0.34 -4.15 -15.33
CA ASP A 124 0.50 -5.29 -15.76
C ASP A 124 1.25 -5.92 -14.58
N LEU A 125 1.81 -5.10 -13.69
CA LEU A 125 2.47 -5.58 -12.47
C LEU A 125 1.49 -6.29 -11.54
N LEU A 126 0.28 -5.74 -11.38
CA LEU A 126 -0.78 -6.37 -10.60
C LEU A 126 -1.14 -7.73 -11.19
N ARG A 127 -1.26 -7.85 -12.51
CA ARG A 127 -1.52 -9.12 -13.21
C ARG A 127 -0.41 -10.14 -13.04
N GLU A 128 0.85 -9.69 -13.18
CA GLU A 128 2.04 -10.52 -13.00
C GLU A 128 2.07 -11.14 -11.59
N ASP A 129 1.65 -10.40 -10.55
CA ASP A 129 1.69 -10.86 -9.17
C ASP A 129 0.46 -11.64 -8.71
N VAL A 130 -0.74 -11.20 -9.12
CA VAL A 130 -2.01 -11.79 -8.70
C VAL A 130 -2.28 -13.13 -9.39
N GLY A 131 -1.87 -13.27 -10.66
CA GLY A 131 -2.17 -14.44 -11.47
C GLY A 131 -3.69 -14.68 -11.58
N GLU A 132 -4.14 -15.88 -11.24
CA GLU A 132 -5.56 -16.26 -11.19
C GLU A 132 -6.17 -16.12 -9.77
N GLY A 133 -5.41 -15.58 -8.80
CA GLY A 133 -5.88 -15.42 -7.43
C GLY A 133 -6.96 -14.36 -7.30
N ARG A 134 -7.82 -14.51 -6.28
CA ARG A 134 -8.87 -13.53 -5.99
C ARG A 134 -8.28 -12.28 -5.35
N LEU A 135 -8.55 -11.11 -5.92
CA LEU A 135 -7.89 -9.86 -5.59
C LEU A 135 -8.63 -9.09 -4.47
N HIS A 136 -7.87 -8.65 -3.48
CA HIS A 136 -8.28 -7.63 -2.51
C HIS A 136 -7.45 -6.37 -2.75
N ALA A 137 -8.10 -5.26 -3.13
CA ALA A 137 -7.37 -4.07 -3.56
C ALA A 137 -7.99 -2.74 -3.10
N ALA A 138 -7.15 -1.73 -3.04
CA ALA A 138 -7.54 -0.33 -2.87
C ALA A 138 -6.74 0.56 -3.83
N VAL A 139 -7.44 1.27 -4.71
CA VAL A 139 -6.88 2.33 -5.55
C VAL A 139 -6.79 3.61 -4.72
N LEU A 140 -5.61 4.23 -4.72
CA LEU A 140 -5.32 5.41 -3.92
C LEU A 140 -4.82 6.55 -4.80
N GLN A 141 -5.27 7.77 -4.50
CA GLN A 141 -4.96 8.95 -5.29
C GLN A 141 -4.49 10.13 -4.44
N GLY A 142 -3.68 11.00 -5.05
CA GLY A 142 -3.25 12.28 -4.51
C GLY A 142 -3.57 13.40 -5.50
N ASN A 143 -4.78 13.96 -5.40
CA ASN A 143 -5.31 15.00 -6.28
C ASN A 143 -5.43 14.58 -7.76
N VAL A 144 -5.82 13.33 -8.02
CA VAL A 144 -6.06 12.74 -9.36
C VAL A 144 -7.29 11.81 -9.37
N PRO A 145 -8.49 12.32 -9.02
CA PRO A 145 -9.68 11.50 -8.85
C PRO A 145 -10.15 10.83 -10.14
N ASP A 146 -10.01 11.49 -11.29
CA ASP A 146 -10.44 10.95 -12.57
C ASP A 146 -9.53 9.78 -12.99
N GLU A 147 -8.21 9.91 -12.83
CA GLU A 147 -7.26 8.83 -13.09
C GLU A 147 -7.43 7.65 -12.14
N ALA A 148 -7.83 7.91 -10.90
CA ALA A 148 -8.14 6.87 -9.91
C ALA A 148 -9.35 6.05 -10.34
N LYS A 149 -10.42 6.73 -10.78
CA LYS A 149 -11.63 6.09 -11.28
C LYS A 149 -11.35 5.26 -12.53
N GLU A 150 -10.58 5.79 -13.49
CA GLU A 150 -10.19 5.01 -14.67
C GLU A 150 -9.37 3.75 -14.31
N LEU A 151 -8.51 3.83 -13.31
CA LEU A 151 -7.72 2.69 -12.85
C LEU A 151 -8.60 1.67 -12.11
N GLU A 152 -9.51 2.12 -11.25
CA GLU A 152 -10.51 1.29 -10.57
C GLU A 152 -11.37 0.52 -11.58
N GLU A 153 -12.01 1.21 -12.53
CA GLU A 153 -12.86 0.60 -13.56
C GLU A 153 -12.10 -0.48 -14.35
N ARG A 154 -10.85 -0.19 -14.68
CA ARG A 154 -9.99 -1.14 -15.39
C ARG A 154 -9.68 -2.37 -14.54
N ILE A 155 -9.30 -2.20 -13.28
CA ILE A 155 -9.04 -3.32 -12.36
C ILE A 155 -10.32 -4.16 -12.17
N ALA A 156 -11.47 -3.52 -11.94
CA ALA A 156 -12.75 -4.22 -11.80
C ALA A 156 -13.14 -5.04 -13.03
N SER A 157 -12.72 -4.62 -14.23
CA SER A 157 -13.02 -5.31 -15.49
C SER A 157 -12.05 -6.45 -15.83
N GLU A 158 -10.84 -6.44 -15.27
CA GLU A 158 -9.75 -7.35 -15.66
C GLU A 158 -9.39 -8.40 -14.60
N PHE A 159 -9.88 -8.26 -13.35
CA PHE A 159 -9.53 -9.12 -12.21
C PHE A 159 -10.78 -9.63 -11.48
N ASP A 160 -10.69 -10.82 -10.88
CA ASP A 160 -11.68 -11.30 -9.91
C ASP A 160 -11.46 -10.60 -8.57
N CYS A 161 -12.13 -9.48 -8.35
CA CYS A 161 -12.03 -8.70 -7.12
C CYS A 161 -13.00 -9.23 -6.04
N ALA A 162 -12.46 -9.72 -4.92
CA ALA A 162 -13.24 -9.90 -3.70
C ALA A 162 -13.71 -8.55 -3.15
N GLU A 163 -12.85 -7.54 -3.24
CA GLU A 163 -13.13 -6.16 -2.86
C GLU A 163 -12.21 -5.20 -3.62
N LEU A 164 -12.75 -4.03 -3.95
CA LEU A 164 -12.01 -2.94 -4.59
C LEU A 164 -12.48 -1.63 -3.99
N TYR A 165 -11.57 -0.94 -3.31
CA TYR A 165 -11.83 0.37 -2.70
C TYR A 165 -11.18 1.49 -3.49
N VAL A 166 -11.72 2.71 -3.36
CA VAL A 166 -11.06 3.94 -3.81
C VAL A 166 -10.89 4.87 -2.62
N GLY A 167 -9.68 5.42 -2.46
CA GLY A 167 -9.35 6.31 -1.38
C GLY A 167 -8.28 7.33 -1.75
N THR A 168 -7.89 8.13 -0.77
CA THR A 168 -6.88 9.18 -0.93
C THR A 168 -5.66 8.81 -0.10
N PHE A 169 -4.46 9.06 -0.62
CA PHE A 169 -3.24 8.94 0.18
C PHE A 169 -3.28 9.90 1.37
N SER A 170 -2.70 9.49 2.50
CA SER A 170 -2.66 10.35 3.68
C SER A 170 -1.86 11.65 3.41
N PRO A 171 -2.16 12.76 4.10
CA PRO A 171 -1.39 13.99 3.97
C PRO A 171 0.11 13.82 4.23
N VAL A 172 0.50 12.86 5.07
CA VAL A 172 1.90 12.53 5.34
C VAL A 172 2.60 12.02 4.09
N ILE A 173 1.98 11.11 3.34
CA ILE A 173 2.51 10.63 2.06
C ILE A 173 2.50 11.77 1.04
N GLY A 174 1.37 12.49 0.93
CA GLY A 174 1.21 13.61 0.01
C GLY A 174 2.23 14.73 0.19
N ALA A 175 2.66 15.02 1.42
CA ALA A 175 3.69 16.02 1.70
C ALA A 175 5.05 15.69 1.05
N HIS A 176 5.34 14.40 0.86
CA HIS A 176 6.59 13.94 0.25
C HIS A 176 6.48 13.63 -1.24
N THR A 177 5.30 13.24 -1.72
CA THR A 177 5.10 12.85 -3.13
C THR A 177 4.50 13.96 -3.97
N GLY A 178 3.80 14.91 -3.35
CA GLY A 178 3.02 15.93 -4.02
C GLY A 178 1.75 15.39 -4.71
N PRO A 179 1.03 16.25 -5.45
CA PRO A 179 -0.10 15.86 -6.28
C PRO A 179 0.36 14.98 -7.45
N GLY A 180 -0.58 14.23 -8.04
CA GLY A 180 -0.29 13.31 -9.15
C GLY A 180 0.15 11.92 -8.71
N LEU A 181 0.06 11.61 -7.41
CA LEU A 181 0.31 10.27 -6.89
C LEU A 181 -0.89 9.37 -7.17
N LEU A 182 -0.65 8.21 -7.77
CA LEU A 182 -1.67 7.20 -8.06
C LEU A 182 -1.09 5.82 -7.78
N GLY A 183 -1.82 4.96 -7.07
CA GLY A 183 -1.33 3.62 -6.77
C GLY A 183 -2.41 2.65 -6.37
N VAL A 184 -2.00 1.41 -6.14
CA VAL A 184 -2.85 0.30 -5.72
C VAL A 184 -2.16 -0.39 -4.54
N SER A 185 -2.87 -0.48 -3.42
CA SER A 185 -2.53 -1.44 -2.36
C SER A 185 -3.29 -2.73 -2.63
N TYR A 186 -2.65 -3.89 -2.50
CA TYR A 186 -3.30 -5.16 -2.83
C TYR A 186 -2.67 -6.37 -2.13
N TRP A 187 -3.45 -7.44 -2.08
CA TRP A 187 -3.02 -8.82 -1.87
C TRP A 187 -4.01 -9.75 -2.58
N SER A 188 -3.64 -11.01 -2.81
CA SER A 188 -4.54 -11.99 -3.44
C SER A 188 -4.69 -13.26 -2.61
N GLU A 189 -5.88 -13.87 -2.69
CA GLU A 189 -6.17 -15.22 -2.20
C GLU A 189 -5.57 -16.24 -3.18
N SER A 190 -4.26 -16.37 -3.20
CA SER A 190 -3.57 -17.50 -3.82
C SER A 190 -2.82 -18.29 -2.74
N GLU A 191 -2.79 -19.61 -2.91
CA GLU A 191 -1.76 -20.44 -2.28
C GLU A 191 -0.45 -20.08 -2.97
N THR A 192 0.46 -19.43 -2.24
CA THR A 192 1.82 -19.28 -2.73
C THR A 192 2.40 -20.68 -2.91
N VAL A 193 2.78 -21.04 -4.14
CA VAL A 193 3.64 -22.21 -4.42
C VAL A 193 4.93 -22.10 -3.61
#